data_AF-A0A2H9L5S3-F1
#
_entry.id   AF-A0A2H9L5S3-F1
#
_cell.length_a   1.000
_cell.length_b   1.000
_cell.length_c   1.000
_cell.angle_alpha   90.00
_cell.angle_beta   90.00
_cell.angle_gamma   90.00
#
_symmetry.space_group_name_H-M   'P 1'
#
loop_
_entity.id
_entity.type
_entity.pdbx_description
1 polymer ?
#
loop_
_entity_poly.entity_id
_entity_poly.type
_entity_poly.pdbx_seq_one_letter_code
_entity_poly.pdbx_strand_id
1 'polypeptide(L)'
;MDEFESMILKMQRTGDLDKARWLESIDKKISPMFKQKIIANDKSVLRELILPSWLTWNILRTWAMRGAETSRCIFCQKEKDEGILFKGHFVCKDCVEEFVKKI
;
A
#
# COMPACT_ATOMS: atom_id res chain seq x y z
N MET A 1 9.87 13.41 -4.39
CA MET A 1 10.60 12.13 -4.51
C MET A 1 10.57 11.51 -3.13
N ASP A 2 9.76 10.47 -2.95
CA ASP A 2 9.69 9.79 -1.66
C ASP A 2 10.85 8.78 -1.48
N GLU A 3 10.94 8.18 -0.29
CA GLU A 3 12.00 7.25 0.09
C GLU A 3 12.04 6.00 -0.82
N PHE A 4 10.90 5.55 -1.35
CA PHE A 4 10.82 4.38 -2.23
C PHE A 4 11.38 4.69 -3.62
N GLU A 5 11.04 5.84 -4.20
CA GLU A 5 11.62 6.34 -5.45
C GLU A 5 13.14 6.51 -5.34
N SER A 6 13.58 7.09 -4.22
CA SER A 6 15.00 7.29 -3.93
C SER A 6 15.75 5.95 -3.87
N MET A 7 15.09 4.90 -3.38
CA MET A 7 15.65 3.56 -3.30
C MET A 7 15.76 2.88 -4.68
N ILE A 8 14.74 3.01 -5.53
CA ILE A 8 14.81 2.53 -6.93
C ILE A 8 15.97 3.19 -7.67
N LEU A 9 16.08 4.52 -7.58
CA LEU A 9 17.17 5.28 -8.19
C LEU A 9 18.54 4.87 -7.67
N LYS A 10 18.66 4.61 -6.35
CA LYS A 10 19.90 4.11 -5.76
C LYS A 10 20.27 2.75 -6.34
N MET A 11 19.33 1.82 -6.45
CA MET A 11 19.56 0.49 -7.02
C MET A 11 19.94 0.55 -8.49
N GLN A 12 19.31 1.44 -9.27
CA GLN A 12 19.68 1.67 -10.67
C GLN A 12 21.12 2.19 -10.78
N ARG A 13 21.53 3.12 -9.90
CA ARG A 13 22.89 3.69 -9.88
C ARG A 13 23.96 2.70 -9.41
N THR A 14 23.63 1.77 -8.52
CA THR A 14 24.57 0.75 -8.02
C THR A 14 24.62 -0.50 -8.89
N GLY A 15 23.84 -0.58 -9.98
CA GLY A 15 23.80 -1.73 -10.88
C GLY A 15 22.90 -2.88 -10.41
N ASP A 16 22.13 -2.68 -9.34
CA ASP A 16 21.13 -3.62 -8.80
C ASP A 16 19.82 -3.58 -9.62
N LEU A 17 19.93 -3.72 -10.95
CA LEU A 17 18.82 -3.51 -11.89
C LEU A 17 17.65 -4.48 -11.65
N ASP A 18 17.93 -5.72 -11.24
CA ASP A 18 16.88 -6.71 -10.95
C ASP A 18 16.03 -6.31 -9.74
N LYS A 19 16.65 -5.72 -8.71
CA LYS A 19 15.93 -5.23 -7.52
C LYS A 19 15.09 -4.02 -7.87
N ALA A 20 15.63 -3.09 -8.68
CA ALA A 20 14.89 -1.94 -9.17
C ALA A 20 13.66 -2.36 -9.98
N ARG A 21 13.82 -3.28 -10.96
CA ARG A 21 12.71 -3.84 -11.74
C ARG A 21 11.68 -4.58 -10.88
N TRP A 22 12.14 -5.26 -9.84
CA TRP A 22 11.24 -5.91 -8.89
C TRP A 22 10.38 -4.88 -8.15
N LEU A 23 10.97 -3.79 -7.66
CA LEU A 23 10.25 -2.69 -6.99
C LEU A 23 9.28 -1.98 -7.94
N GLU A 24 9.66 -1.76 -9.20
CA GLU A 24 8.77 -1.16 -10.21
C GLU A 24 7.57 -2.06 -10.55
N SER A 25 7.67 -3.38 -10.33
CA SER A 25 6.61 -4.35 -10.59
C SER A 25 5.85 -4.80 -9.34
N ILE A 26 6.10 -4.18 -8.19
CA ILE A 26 5.56 -4.59 -6.90
C ILE A 26 4.02 -4.54 -6.84
N ASP A 27 3.38 -3.56 -7.51
CA ASP A 27 1.91 -3.44 -7.58
C ASP A 27 1.26 -4.62 -8.30
N LYS A 28 2.00 -5.31 -9.18
CA LYS A 28 1.53 -6.55 -9.85
C LYS A 28 1.80 -7.80 -9.04
N LYS A 29 2.70 -7.73 -8.05
CA LYS A 29 3.13 -8.86 -7.22
C LYS A 29 2.36 -8.97 -5.91
N ILE A 30 1.93 -7.83 -5.35
CA ILE A 30 1.23 -7.77 -4.06
C ILE A 30 -0.23 -7.40 -4.30
N SER A 31 -1.13 -8.31 -3.92
CA SER A 31 -2.57 -8.09 -4.00
C SER A 31 -3.01 -6.86 -3.19
N PRO A 32 -4.05 -6.12 -3.63
CA PRO A 32 -4.61 -5.00 -2.87
C PRO A 32 -4.98 -5.37 -1.42
N MET A 33 -5.42 -6.60 -1.17
CA MET A 33 -5.73 -7.08 0.18
C MET A 33 -4.49 -7.06 1.09
N PHE A 34 -3.33 -7.48 0.57
CA PHE A 34 -2.08 -7.45 1.31
C PHE A 34 -1.54 -6.03 1.45
N LYS A 35 -1.71 -5.18 0.42
CA LYS A 35 -1.39 -3.75 0.52
C LYS A 35 -2.14 -3.09 1.68
N GLN A 36 -3.43 -3.41 1.85
CA GLN A 36 -4.24 -2.91 2.98
C GLN A 36 -3.71 -3.37 4.35
N LYS A 37 -3.35 -4.65 4.49
CA LYS A 37 -2.72 -5.16 5.72
C LYS A 37 -1.41 -4.42 6.02
N ILE A 38 -0.59 -4.14 5.01
CA ILE A 38 0.67 -3.40 5.16
C ILE A 38 0.40 -1.96 5.60
N ILE A 39 -0.58 -1.28 5.02
CA ILE A 39 -1.02 0.08 5.44
C ILE A 39 -1.46 0.07 6.91
N ALA A 40 -2.27 -0.93 7.30
CA ALA A 40 -2.72 -1.15 8.68
C ALA A 40 -1.61 -1.58 9.65
N ASN A 41 -0.34 -1.61 9.19
CA ASN A 41 0.83 -2.02 9.95
C ASN A 41 0.76 -3.48 10.47
N ASP A 42 -0.04 -4.33 9.83
CA ASP A 42 -0.17 -5.74 10.17
C ASP A 42 1.00 -6.55 9.59
N LYS A 43 1.99 -6.82 10.43
CA LYS A 43 3.19 -7.60 10.06
C LYS A 43 2.92 -9.10 9.89
N SER A 44 1.74 -9.61 10.26
CA SER A 44 1.40 -11.03 10.04
C SER A 44 1.41 -11.39 8.55
N VAL A 45 1.15 -10.40 7.69
CA VAL A 45 1.17 -10.50 6.23
C VAL A 45 2.51 -11.01 5.67
N LEU A 46 3.61 -10.81 6.40
CA LEU A 46 4.94 -11.29 6.00
C LEU A 46 5.03 -12.82 5.98
N ARG A 47 4.17 -13.52 6.71
CA ARG A 47 4.10 -14.99 6.68
C ARG A 47 3.38 -15.51 5.43
N GLU A 48 2.49 -14.69 4.87
CA GLU A 48 1.66 -15.04 3.72
C GLU A 48 2.32 -14.57 2.40
N LEU A 49 3.14 -13.52 2.44
CA LEU A 49 3.83 -12.97 1.28
C LEU A 49 5.21 -13.61 1.07
N ILE A 50 5.46 -14.11 -0.14
CA ILE A 50 6.80 -14.50 -0.58
C ILE A 50 7.53 -13.23 -1.03
N LEU A 51 8.31 -12.64 -0.13
CA LEU A 51 9.09 -11.43 -0.39
C LEU A 51 10.59 -11.76 -0.56
N PRO A 52 11.31 -11.00 -1.40
CA PRO A 52 12.77 -11.08 -1.45
C PRO A 52 13.39 -10.74 -0.08
N SER A 53 14.45 -11.46 0.29
CA SER A 53 15.14 -11.29 1.59
C SER A 53 15.76 -9.91 1.81
N TRP A 54 16.04 -9.18 0.73
CA TRP A 54 16.58 -7.81 0.78
C TRP A 54 15.50 -6.75 1.01
N LEU A 55 14.21 -7.10 0.89
CA LEU A 55 13.12 -6.15 1.05
C LEU A 55 12.77 -5.99 2.52
N THR A 56 12.98 -4.80 3.06
CA THR A 56 12.66 -4.48 4.45
C THR A 56 11.20 -4.04 4.61
N TRP A 57 10.66 -4.21 5.82
CA TRP A 57 9.33 -3.74 6.17
C TRP A 57 9.13 -2.24 5.92
N ASN A 58 10.16 -1.42 6.19
CA ASN A 58 10.07 0.02 5.94
C ASN A 58 9.81 0.32 4.48
N ILE A 59 10.58 -0.29 3.57
CA ILE A 59 10.42 -0.07 2.12
C ILE A 59 9.04 -0.52 1.66
N LEU A 60 8.60 -1.68 2.15
CA LEU A 60 7.29 -2.24 1.84
C LEU A 60 6.17 -1.33 2.32
N ARG A 61 6.31 -0.77 3.52
CA ARG A 61 5.35 0.17 4.11
C ARG A 61 5.34 1.49 3.36
N THR A 62 6.51 2.06 3.06
CA THR A 62 6.63 3.28 2.24
C THR A 62 5.96 3.09 0.88
N TRP A 63 6.16 1.94 0.22
CA TRP A 63 5.42 1.61 -1.00
C TRP A 63 3.91 1.51 -0.78
N ALA A 64 3.47 0.79 0.26
CA ALA A 64 2.05 0.59 0.49
C ALA A 64 1.32 1.92 0.77
N MET A 65 2.01 2.85 1.41
CA MET A 65 1.53 4.21 1.68
C MET A 65 1.51 5.10 0.42
N ARG A 66 2.23 4.75 -0.66
CA ARG A 66 2.12 5.47 -1.94
C ARG A 66 0.71 5.33 -2.51
N GLY A 67 0.01 6.45 -2.58
CA GLY A 67 -1.40 6.53 -2.99
C GLY A 67 -2.40 6.21 -1.87
N ALA A 68 -1.94 5.92 -0.65
CA ALA A 68 -2.78 5.95 0.55
C ALA A 68 -2.95 7.38 1.08
N GLU A 69 -2.08 8.31 0.67
CA GLU A 69 -2.31 9.74 0.82
C GLU A 69 -3.55 10.12 -0.01
N THR A 70 -4.63 10.39 0.73
CA THR A 70 -5.90 10.97 0.27
C THR A 70 -6.68 10.17 -0.79
N SER A 71 -7.07 8.95 -0.45
CA SER A 71 -8.17 8.32 -1.18
C SER A 71 -9.48 9.06 -0.87
N ARG A 72 -10.08 9.68 -1.90
CA ARG A 72 -11.37 10.36 -1.76
C ARG A 72 -12.47 9.33 -1.53
N CYS A 73 -13.17 9.42 -0.41
CA CYS A 73 -14.28 8.51 -0.14
C CYS A 73 -15.39 8.70 -1.17
N ILE A 74 -15.89 7.61 -1.77
CA ILE A 74 -17.00 7.65 -2.74
C ILE A 74 -18.29 8.22 -2.14
N PHE A 75 -18.51 8.05 -0.83
CA PHE A 75 -19.73 8.49 -0.16
C PHE A 75 -19.64 9.94 0.31
N CYS A 76 -18.63 10.29 1.10
CA CYS A 76 -18.54 11.63 1.68
C CYS A 76 -17.69 12.61 0.86
N GLN A 77 -17.02 12.13 -0.20
CA GLN A 77 -16.10 12.90 -1.07
C GLN A 77 -14.98 13.64 -0.32
N LYS A 78 -14.78 13.33 0.96
CA LYS A 78 -13.68 13.84 1.77
C LYS A 78 -12.46 12.96 1.56
N GLU A 79 -11.31 13.62 1.54
CA GLU A 79 -10.02 12.94 1.64
C GLU A 79 -9.88 12.44 3.07
N LYS A 80 -9.65 11.13 3.20
CA LYS A 80 -9.57 10.47 4.49
C LYS A 80 -8.47 9.41 4.43
N ASP A 81 -7.79 9.28 5.55
CA ASP A 81 -6.59 8.46 5.68
C ASP A 81 -6.96 7.02 6.08
N GLU A 82 -8.17 6.84 6.63
CA GLU A 82 -8.70 5.56 7.09
C GLU A 82 -9.98 5.17 6.33
N GLY A 83 -9.97 3.98 5.73
CA GLY A 83 -11.11 3.45 4.99
C GLY A 83 -10.89 2.04 4.44
N ILE A 84 -11.92 1.52 3.79
CA ILE A 84 -11.91 0.24 3.08
C ILE A 84 -12.03 0.47 1.59
N LEU A 85 -11.44 -0.43 0.79
CA LEU A 85 -11.60 -0.44 -0.65
C LEU A 85 -12.71 -1.44 -1.02
N PHE A 86 -13.85 -0.92 -1.48
CA PHE A 86 -15.02 -1.72 -1.88
C PHE A 86 -15.25 -1.62 -3.38
N LYS A 87 -15.18 -2.75 -4.10
CA LYS A 87 -15.35 -2.83 -5.57
C LYS A 87 -14.48 -1.83 -6.36
N GLY A 88 -13.26 -1.57 -5.88
CA GLY A 88 -12.33 -0.62 -6.52
C GLY A 88 -12.55 0.85 -6.15
N HIS A 89 -13.50 1.15 -5.28
CA HIS A 89 -13.73 2.49 -4.73
C HIS A 89 -13.31 2.57 -3.26
N PHE A 90 -12.66 3.66 -2.86
CA PHE A 90 -12.35 3.91 -1.46
C PHE A 90 -13.58 4.41 -0.70
N VAL A 91 -13.81 3.86 0.48
CA VAL A 91 -14.89 4.20 1.39
C VAL A 91 -14.25 4.50 2.75
N CYS A 92 -14.37 5.73 3.25
CA CYS A 92 -13.80 6.06 4.55
C CYS A 92 -14.50 5.32 5.70
N LYS A 93 -13.77 5.10 6.80
CA LYS A 93 -14.25 4.39 7.98
C LYS A 93 -15.54 4.98 8.55
N ASP A 94 -15.64 6.32 8.60
CA ASP A 94 -16.85 7.03 9.03
C ASP A 94 -18.11 6.58 8.26
N CYS A 95 -18.00 6.46 6.92
CA CYS A 95 -19.11 6.02 6.07
C CYS A 95 -19.42 4.53 6.22
N VAL A 96 -18.44 3.70 6.57
CA VAL A 96 -18.66 2.28 6.88
C VAL A 96 -19.43 2.13 8.18
N GLU A 97 -19.02 2.86 9.23
CA GLU A 97 -19.68 2.78 10.54
C GLU A 97 -21.13 3.28 10.50
N GLU A 98 -21.42 4.31 9.72
CA GLU A 98 -22.80 4.76 9.48
C GLU A 98 -23.66 3.70 8.77
N PHE A 99 -23.09 2.95 7.83
CA PHE A 99 -23.79 1.88 7.14
C PHE A 99 -24.12 0.71 8.08
N VAL A 100 -23.18 0.33 8.94
CA VAL A 100 -23.35 -0.77 9.89
C VAL A 100 -24.38 -0.43 10.97
N LYS A 101 -24.47 0.83 11.41
CA LYS A 101 -25.48 1.28 12.41
C LYS A 101 -26.92 1.28 11.90
N LYS A 102 -27.14 1.19 10.58
CA LYS A 102 -28.48 1.19 9.96
C LYS A 102 -29.01 -0.21 9.61
N ILE A 103 -28.22 -1.26 9.86
CA ILE A 103 -28.63 -2.67 9.76
C ILE A 103 -28.96 -3.16 11.17
#